data_AF-A0A9E0SCI6-F1
#
_entry.id   AF-A0A9E0SCI6-F1
#
_cell.length_a   1.000
_cell.length_b   1.000
_cell.length_c   1.000
_cell.angle_alpha   90.00
_cell.angle_beta   90.00
_cell.angle_gamma   90.00
#
_symmetry.space_group_name_H-M   'P 1'
#
loop_
_entity.id
_entity.type
_entity.pdbx_description
1 polymer ?
#
loop_
_entity_poly.entity_id
_entity_poly.type
_entity_poly.pdbx_seq_one_letter_code
_entity_poly.pdbx_strand_id
1 'polypeptide(L)'
;MAGDIETLRKILFYRSWYRGCKETDILLGRFARQNLEQLNEIELQEYATLLEESDNDIFAWITGQQPIPECVSSKLIAQITAFHQSA
;
A
#
# COMPACT_ATOMS: atom_id res chain seq x y z
N MET A 1 -14.79 8.69 -17.73
CA MET A 1 -14.51 8.57 -16.28
C MET A 1 -13.03 8.27 -16.09
N ALA A 2 -12.13 9.17 -16.51
CA ALA A 2 -10.69 9.07 -16.26
C ALA A 2 -10.24 9.96 -15.08
N GLY A 3 -11.09 10.92 -14.68
CA GLY A 3 -10.85 11.78 -13.53
C GLY A 3 -10.91 11.04 -12.20
N ASP A 4 -11.66 9.94 -12.12
CA ASP A 4 -11.83 9.14 -10.91
C ASP A 4 -10.54 8.41 -10.51
N ILE A 5 -9.83 7.81 -11.47
CA ILE A 5 -8.60 7.03 -11.20
C ILE A 5 -7.46 7.94 -10.75
N GLU A 6 -7.26 9.08 -11.41
CA GLU A 6 -6.19 10.01 -11.03
C GLU A 6 -6.47 10.67 -9.66
N THR A 7 -7.74 10.92 -9.35
CA THR A 7 -8.17 11.37 -8.02
C THR A 7 -7.93 10.30 -6.97
N LEU A 8 -8.27 9.04 -7.25
CA LEU A 8 -8.01 7.90 -6.38
C LEU A 8 -6.51 7.79 -6.08
N ARG A 9 -5.64 7.85 -7.10
CA ARG A 9 -4.18 7.83 -6.91
C ARG A 9 -3.69 8.93 -5.97
N LYS A 10 -4.20 10.16 -6.10
CA LYS A 10 -3.84 11.27 -5.20
C LYS A 10 -4.29 11.01 -3.76
N ILE A 11 -5.50 10.48 -3.58
CA ILE A 11 -6.03 10.11 -2.26
C ILE A 11 -5.18 9.00 -1.62
N LEU A 12 -4.87 7.96 -2.39
CA LEU A 12 -4.06 6.83 -1.93
C LEU A 12 -2.64 7.29 -1.58
N PHE A 13 -2.02 8.11 -2.43
CA PHE A 13 -0.72 8.71 -2.16
C PHE A 13 -0.73 9.48 -0.84
N TYR A 14 -1.73 10.35 -0.63
CA TYR A 14 -1.86 11.06 0.65
C TYR A 14 -2.01 10.07 1.81
N ARG A 15 -2.92 9.10 1.74
CA ARG A 15 -3.10 8.10 2.79
C ARG A 15 -1.83 7.30 3.11
N SER A 16 -0.95 7.08 2.14
CA SER A 16 0.35 6.40 2.34
C SER A 16 1.38 7.23 3.11
N TRP A 17 1.26 8.56 3.13
CA TRP A 17 2.21 9.47 3.80
C TRP A 17 1.71 10.03 5.15
N TYR A 18 0.42 9.85 5.45
CA TYR A 18 -0.23 10.38 6.64
C TYR A 18 -0.83 9.26 7.50
N ARG A 19 0.02 8.31 7.89
CA ARG A 19 -0.26 7.23 8.84
C ARG A 19 0.19 7.59 10.25
N GLY A 20 -0.09 6.69 11.20
CA GLY A 20 0.27 6.87 12.60
C GLY A 20 1.73 6.53 12.93
N CYS A 21 2.44 5.86 12.02
CA CYS A 21 3.81 5.38 12.24
C CYS A 21 4.77 5.85 11.14
N LYS A 22 5.80 6.60 11.54
CA LYS A 22 6.81 7.19 10.63
C LYS A 22 7.54 6.16 9.76
N GLU A 23 7.77 4.97 10.26
CA GLU A 23 8.47 3.91 9.52
C GLU A 23 7.59 3.35 8.40
N THR A 24 6.33 3.08 8.72
CA THR A 24 5.31 2.66 7.75
C THR A 24 4.98 3.76 6.75
N ASP A 25 4.95 5.03 7.17
CA ASP A 25 4.80 6.20 6.30
C ASP A 25 5.90 6.28 5.24
N ILE A 26 7.16 6.13 5.65
CA ILE A 26 8.29 6.21 4.72
C ILE A 26 8.24 5.04 3.74
N LEU A 27 7.97 3.83 4.23
CA LEU A 27 7.89 2.63 3.39
C LEU A 27 6.74 2.73 2.37
N LEU A 28 5.52 2.94 2.85
CA LEU A 28 4.33 3.02 2.00
C LEU A 28 4.36 4.26 1.11
N GLY A 29 4.84 5.40 1.62
CA GLY A 29 4.96 6.63 0.85
C GLY A 29 5.96 6.52 -0.31
N ARG A 30 7.12 5.88 -0.09
CA ARG A 30 8.08 5.58 -1.16
C ARG A 30 7.52 4.57 -2.16
N PHE A 31 6.87 3.50 -1.67
CA PHE A 31 6.22 2.51 -2.53
C PHE A 31 5.15 3.16 -3.40
N ALA A 32 4.25 3.95 -2.81
CA ALA A 32 3.16 4.64 -3.47
C ALA A 32 3.69 5.58 -4.56
N ARG A 33 4.76 6.35 -4.26
CA ARG A 33 5.37 7.25 -5.23
C ARG A 33 5.87 6.54 -6.49
N GLN A 34 6.43 5.33 -6.36
CA GLN A 34 7.03 4.61 -7.49
C GLN A 34 6.04 3.70 -8.21
N ASN A 35 5.04 3.17 -7.51
CA ASN A 35 4.17 2.12 -8.02
C ASN A 35 2.75 2.61 -8.36
N LEU A 36 2.20 3.65 -7.71
CA LEU A 36 0.80 4.07 -7.93
C LEU A 36 0.47 4.43 -9.39
N GLU A 37 1.44 4.95 -10.14
CA GLU A 37 1.27 5.28 -11.56
C GLU A 37 1.20 4.01 -12.44
N GLN A 38 1.82 2.93 -12.00
CA GLN A 38 1.88 1.63 -12.69
C GLN A 38 0.71 0.71 -12.33
N LEU A 39 0.06 0.94 -11.18
CA LEU A 39 -1.09 0.17 -10.75
C LEU A 39 -2.33 0.46 -11.63
N ASN A 40 -3.03 -0.62 -11.98
CA ASN A 40 -4.32 -0.58 -12.66
C ASN A 40 -5.45 -0.27 -11.66
N GLU A 41 -6.65 0.01 -12.16
CA GLU A 41 -7.82 0.36 -11.31
C GLU A 41 -8.10 -0.70 -10.23
N ILE A 42 -8.05 -1.99 -10.57
CA ILE A 42 -8.25 -3.09 -9.62
C ILE A 42 -7.17 -3.07 -8.54
N GLU A 43 -5.91 -2.90 -8.92
CA GLU A 43 -4.79 -2.88 -7.98
C GLU A 43 -4.82 -1.63 -7.08
N LEU A 44 -5.36 -0.52 -7.57
CA LEU A 44 -5.59 0.68 -6.76
C LEU A 44 -6.70 0.46 -5.74
N GLN A 45 -7.75 -0.31 -6.07
CA GLN A 45 -8.78 -0.70 -5.10
C GLN A 45 -8.22 -1.65 -4.05
N GLU A 46 -7.42 -2.65 -4.45
CA GLU A 46 -6.72 -3.54 -3.51
C GLU A 46 -5.77 -2.75 -2.60
N TYR A 47 -5.08 -1.74 -3.15
CA TYR A 47 -4.25 -0.84 -2.35
C TYR A 47 -5.09 0.00 -1.39
N ALA A 48 -6.26 0.48 -1.83
CA ALA A 48 -7.18 1.21 -0.98
C ALA A 48 -7.60 0.38 0.24
N THR A 49 -7.99 -0.88 0.04
CA THR A 49 -8.33 -1.81 1.11
C THR A 49 -7.14 -2.06 2.05
N LEU A 50 -5.94 -2.26 1.51
CA LEU A 50 -4.72 -2.34 2.34
C LEU A 50 -4.52 -1.08 3.17
N LEU A 51 -4.84 0.10 2.62
CA LEU A 51 -4.69 1.36 3.35
C LEU A 51 -5.74 1.58 4.46
N GLU A 52 -6.78 0.75 4.54
CA GLU A 52 -7.75 0.79 5.65
C GLU A 52 -7.26 0.05 6.90
N GLU A 53 -6.28 -0.85 6.71
CA GLU A 53 -5.70 -1.65 7.80
C GLU A 53 -4.71 -0.84 8.64
N SER A 54 -4.48 -1.29 9.88
CA SER A 54 -3.60 -0.61 10.83
C SER A 54 -2.13 -0.72 10.41
N ASP A 55 -1.32 0.28 10.79
CA ASP A 55 0.12 0.27 10.53
C ASP A 55 0.83 -0.96 11.08
N ASN A 56 0.40 -1.44 12.25
CA ASN A 56 0.95 -2.65 12.88
C ASN A 56 0.66 -3.91 12.05
N ASP A 57 -0.58 -4.08 11.58
CA ASP A 57 -0.98 -5.25 10.80
C ASP A 57 -0.23 -5.28 9.47
N ILE A 58 -0.16 -4.14 8.79
CA ILE A 58 0.57 -3.99 7.53
C ILE A 58 2.05 -4.34 7.71
N PHE A 59 2.67 -3.81 8.75
CA PHE A 59 4.07 -4.11 9.06
C PHE A 59 4.27 -5.59 9.42
N ALA A 60 3.35 -6.19 10.17
CA ALA A 60 3.38 -7.61 10.52
C ALA A 60 3.28 -8.51 9.29
N TRP A 61 2.46 -8.15 8.29
CA TRP A 61 2.40 -8.88 7.02
C TRP A 61 3.66 -8.71 6.18
N ILE A 62 4.18 -7.48 6.09
CA ILE A 62 5.40 -7.20 5.33
C ILE A 62 6.60 -7.96 5.89
N THR A 63 6.70 -8.05 7.21
CA THR A 63 7.76 -8.78 7.93
C THR A 63 7.49 -10.27 8.10
N GLY A 64 6.33 -10.77 7.67
CA GLY A 64 5.94 -12.17 7.81
C GLY A 64 5.66 -12.62 9.24
N GLN A 65 5.42 -11.69 10.16
CA GLN A 65 5.02 -11.98 11.55
C GLN A 65 3.59 -12.49 11.66
N GLN A 66 2.71 -12.12 10.72
CA GLN A 66 1.32 -12.56 10.66
C GLN A 66 0.93 -13.05 9.27
N PRO A 67 -0.02 -14.00 9.18
CA PRO A 67 -0.59 -14.40 7.90
C PRO A 67 -1.43 -13.26 7.30
N ILE A 68 -1.37 -13.14 5.97
CA ILE A 68 -2.15 -12.16 5.21
C ILE A 68 -3.61 -12.64 5.19
N PRO A 69 -4.58 -11.81 5.63
CA PRO A 69 -5.99 -12.20 5.60
C PRO A 69 -6.52 -12.28 4.16
N GLU A 70 -7.58 -13.04 3.95
CA GLU A 70 -8.19 -13.26 2.63
C GLU A 70 -8.74 -11.98 1.98
N CYS A 71 -9.05 -10.96 2.79
CA CYS A 71 -9.52 -9.65 2.35
C CYS A 71 -8.39 -8.75 1.82
N VAL A 72 -7.13 -9.12 1.99
CA VAL A 72 -5.97 -8.35 1.58
C VAL A 72 -5.22 -9.06 0.45
N SER A 73 -4.81 -8.28 -0.56
CA SER A 73 -4.09 -8.82 -1.70
C SER A 73 -2.70 -9.30 -1.32
N SER A 74 -2.50 -10.61 -1.34
CA SER A 74 -1.19 -11.23 -1.09
C SER A 74 -0.13 -10.80 -2.11
N LYS A 75 -0.53 -10.56 -3.36
CA LYS A 75 0.33 -10.00 -4.41
C LYS A 75 0.84 -8.63 -4.02
N LEU A 76 -0.02 -7.78 -3.46
CA LEU A 76 0.34 -6.40 -3.13
C LEU A 76 1.26 -6.34 -1.91
N ILE A 77 1.01 -7.16 -0.88
CA ILE A 77 1.96 -7.34 0.22
C ILE A 77 3.31 -7.83 -0.28
N ALA A 78 3.34 -8.84 -1.16
CA ALA A 78 4.60 -9.35 -1.71
C ALA A 78 5.39 -8.26 -2.47
N GLN A 79 4.70 -7.37 -3.21
CA GLN A 79 5.34 -6.23 -3.87
C GLN A 79 5.93 -5.24 -2.87
N ILE A 80 5.23 -4.92 -1.79
CA ILE A 80 5.73 -4.02 -0.74
C ILE A 80 6.92 -4.67 0.01
N THR A 81 6.84 -5.96 0.31
CA THR A 81 7.93 -6.73 0.94
C THR A 81 9.17 -6.79 0.05
N ALA A 82 9.00 -6.98 -1.26
CA ALA A 82 10.12 -6.93 -2.21
C ALA A 82 10.74 -5.53 -2.30
N PHE A 83 9.90 -4.48 -2.26
CA PHE A 83 10.35 -3.09 -2.21
C PHE A 83 11.14 -2.79 -0.94
N HIS A 84 10.65 -3.22 0.23
CA HIS A 84 11.32 -3.05 1.52
C HIS A 84 12.72 -3.70 1.56
N GLN A 85 12.88 -4.90 0.98
CA GLN A 85 14.18 -5.58 0.92
C GLN A 85 15.18 -4.95 -0.07
N SER A 86 14.69 -4.11 -0.98
CA SER A 86 15.51 -3.48 -2.03
C SER A 86 15.85 -2.00 -1.72
N ALA A 87 15.37 -1.45 -0.60
CA ALA A 87 15.28 -0.01 -0.32
C ALA A 87 16.24 0.51 0.77
#